data_AF-A0A2J7ZAB6-F1
#
_entry.id   AF-A0A2J7ZAB6-F1
#
_cell.length_a   1.000
_cell.length_b   1.000
_cell.length_c   1.000
_cell.angle_alpha   90.00
_cell.angle_beta   90.00
_cell.angle_gamma   90.00
#
_symmetry.space_group_name_H-M   'P 1'
#
loop_
_entity.id
_entity.type
_entity.pdbx_description
1 polymer ?
#
loop_
_entity_poly.entity_id
_entity_poly.type
_entity_poly.pdbx_seq_one_letter_code
_entity_poly.pdbx_strand_id
1 'polypeptide(L)'
;MYSPNFYRRCQCEGPLIDKKGNPVLNDDGTPKIGSIGLTCPKLGRKGHGSWAFTLELERGKNGKRQRVRLSGFPTREKAEEKAKKVYKQAELGTDVVSDETMGEFLGRWIKAKKSLARTTRHGYEEHIALYLGPHLGHIKRRDLRVRHLDRMYDVIQKENAERVLHCLRVDELTQARDAAHTAWVRAAGQKEERRRTRKAYLAANKALREGRKGLRKVTSPATMHRINDTLSSALSWGIKTEEAFAKNWAQLVELPAVARPKPLVWTPERIAHWKKTGEKPGPVMVWTPEQTGQFLDFLNDDRLYSLWYTFIFSGPRRGEMCALPWSEVSLDALWLSISAQIVEVAYRQYGEAPKAESVRTNWLSLEHGEVLSRWQERQGKEREEWAGVDAWVESDRVWTHENGEALHPDWVSRRFKRLVELSGLPPVRLHDLRHISATLSLLAKNDIKVVQERLGHSSRQITSDTYTSVLPEMMRTEAESTLSVVPREVTYDVQQELEISDEAFQGDVAVIFAHGSRATGNTWVVGAQTGPQCPLLGEIRTVGRGQEHAADAALKWVRGHCADREMEILRIQNLSDQYPEDQRPHFALLRFFIARPDGPDVSRWGPSAGPSTRPGSSRGHGDRRSSRRSRKAA
;
A
#
# COMPACT_ATOMS: atom_id res chain seq x y z
N MET A 1 0.15 36.12 -38.27
CA MET A 1 1.29 36.84 -38.86
C MET A 1 2.09 37.49 -37.75
N TYR A 2 3.35 37.11 -37.56
CA TYR A 2 4.22 37.65 -36.52
C TYR A 2 4.59 39.11 -36.83
N SER A 3 3.95 40.05 -36.13
CA SER A 3 4.22 41.50 -36.29
C SER A 3 4.31 42.20 -34.93
N PRO A 4 5.40 41.98 -34.16
CA PRO A 4 5.62 42.68 -32.90
C PRO A 4 6.09 44.12 -33.11
N ASN A 5 5.55 45.05 -32.32
CA ASN A 5 6.02 46.42 -32.21
C ASN A 5 6.93 46.57 -30.97
N PHE A 6 8.19 46.99 -31.16
CA PHE A 6 9.17 47.20 -30.09
C PHE A 6 9.37 48.69 -29.80
N TYR A 7 9.40 49.05 -28.52
CA TYR A 7 9.59 50.44 -28.08
C TYR A 7 10.26 50.52 -26.71
N ARG A 8 10.82 51.67 -26.36
CA ARG A 8 11.41 51.93 -25.03
C ARG A 8 10.44 52.68 -24.13
N ARG A 9 10.48 52.40 -22.82
CA ARG A 9 9.65 53.07 -21.81
C ARG A 9 10.52 53.51 -20.63
N CYS A 10 10.41 54.77 -20.21
CA CYS A 10 10.93 55.25 -18.92
C CYS A 10 9.81 55.31 -17.86
N GLN A 11 10.19 55.22 -16.58
CA GLN A 11 9.37 55.59 -15.41
C GLN A 11 9.53 57.08 -15.02
N CYS A 12 10.07 57.91 -15.89
CA CYS A 12 10.32 59.31 -15.65
C CYS A 12 9.00 60.05 -15.53
N GLU A 13 8.93 61.01 -14.62
CA GLU A 13 7.80 61.92 -14.48
C GLU A 13 8.16 63.29 -15.07
N GLY A 14 7.17 63.94 -15.68
CA GLY A 14 7.31 65.25 -16.29
C GLY A 14 5.97 65.76 -16.83
N PRO A 15 5.94 66.95 -17.45
CA PRO A 15 4.73 67.53 -18.01
C PRO A 15 4.16 66.61 -19.09
N LEU A 16 2.90 66.19 -18.95
CA LEU A 16 2.20 65.44 -19.98
C LEU A 16 1.95 66.33 -21.19
N ILE A 17 2.09 65.76 -22.39
CA ILE A 17 1.97 66.51 -23.65
C ILE A 17 0.80 65.90 -24.45
N ASP A 18 -0.02 66.74 -25.07
CA ASP A 18 -1.13 66.35 -25.94
C ASP A 18 -0.64 65.88 -27.34
N LYS A 19 -1.57 65.45 -28.19
CA LYS A 19 -1.26 64.98 -29.56
C LYS A 19 -0.67 66.06 -30.48
N LYS A 20 -0.78 67.33 -30.11
CA LYS A 20 -0.29 68.50 -30.86
C LYS A 20 1.04 69.03 -30.32
N GLY A 21 1.58 68.41 -29.27
CA GLY A 21 2.85 68.84 -28.67
C GLY A 21 2.72 69.86 -27.53
N ASN A 22 1.49 70.16 -27.06
CA ASN A 22 1.26 71.14 -26.00
C ASN A 22 1.16 70.48 -24.62
N PRO A 23 1.63 71.12 -23.53
CA PRO A 23 1.46 70.62 -22.18
C PRO A 23 -0.02 70.48 -21.81
N VAL A 24 -0.42 69.33 -21.30
CA VAL A 24 -1.73 69.12 -20.68
C VAL A 24 -1.73 69.90 -19.38
N LEU A 25 -2.60 70.90 -19.25
CA LEU A 25 -2.71 71.72 -18.05
C LEU A 25 -3.79 71.15 -17.11
N ASN A 26 -3.64 71.36 -15.81
CA ASN A 26 -4.71 71.20 -14.83
C ASN A 26 -5.66 72.42 -14.89
N ASP A 27 -6.76 72.37 -14.15
CA ASP A 27 -7.77 73.44 -14.11
C ASP A 27 -7.21 74.78 -13.58
N ASP A 28 -6.07 74.76 -12.89
CA ASP A 28 -5.32 75.93 -12.40
C ASP A 28 -4.28 76.48 -13.40
N GLY A 29 -4.21 75.94 -14.62
CA GLY A 29 -3.25 76.35 -15.65
C GLY A 29 -1.83 75.80 -15.48
N THR A 30 -1.56 74.97 -14.46
CA THR A 30 -0.25 74.33 -14.28
C THR A 30 -0.11 73.06 -15.13
N PRO A 31 1.08 72.72 -15.65
CA PRO A 31 1.26 71.48 -16.40
C PRO A 31 1.04 70.24 -15.53
N LYS A 32 0.16 69.35 -15.99
CA LYS A 32 -0.13 68.07 -15.35
C LYS A 32 1.10 67.17 -15.40
N ILE A 33 1.66 66.87 -14.24
CA ILE A 33 2.82 65.99 -14.11
C ILE A 33 2.36 64.53 -14.13
N GLY A 34 3.02 63.71 -14.94
CA GLY A 34 2.77 62.27 -15.00
C GLY A 34 3.89 61.52 -15.70
N SER A 35 3.73 60.21 -15.87
CA SER A 35 4.73 59.38 -16.53
C SER A 35 4.86 59.73 -18.03
N ILE A 36 5.95 60.41 -18.41
CA ILE A 36 6.22 60.85 -19.81
C ILE A 36 6.55 59.68 -20.75
N GLY A 37 6.97 58.53 -20.22
CA GLY A 37 6.99 57.27 -20.98
C GLY A 37 7.86 57.31 -22.26
N LEU A 38 7.21 57.35 -23.43
CA LEU A 38 7.81 57.34 -24.78
C LEU A 38 8.38 58.71 -25.20
N THR A 39 7.87 59.80 -24.64
CA THR A 39 8.33 61.18 -24.92
C THR A 39 9.46 61.61 -23.99
N CYS A 40 9.99 60.68 -23.19
CA CYS A 40 11.07 60.98 -22.27
C CYS A 40 12.36 61.38 -23.03
N PRO A 41 12.88 62.60 -22.83
CA PRO A 41 14.07 63.08 -23.54
C PRO A 41 15.34 62.30 -23.15
N LYS A 42 15.32 61.62 -22.00
CA LYS A 42 16.43 60.79 -21.53
C LYS A 42 16.45 59.41 -22.20
N LEU A 43 15.45 59.01 -23.00
CA LEU A 43 15.44 57.72 -23.68
C LEU A 43 16.59 57.54 -24.67
N GLY A 44 17.16 58.62 -25.23
CA GLY A 44 18.37 58.51 -26.07
C GLY A 44 19.62 58.07 -25.28
N ARG A 45 19.61 58.17 -23.95
CA ARG A 45 20.77 57.85 -23.11
C ARG A 45 20.94 56.34 -22.93
N LYS A 46 22.20 55.89 -22.94
CA LYS A 46 22.58 54.49 -22.67
C LYS A 46 22.16 54.13 -21.23
N GLY A 47 21.50 52.99 -21.07
CA GLY A 47 21.03 52.49 -19.75
C GLY A 47 19.74 53.12 -19.22
N HIS A 48 19.07 54.00 -19.98
CA HIS A 48 17.89 54.71 -19.49
C HIS A 48 16.55 54.14 -20.00
N GLY A 49 15.69 53.68 -19.10
CA GLY A 49 14.43 53.04 -19.46
C GLY A 49 14.62 51.59 -19.94
N SER A 50 13.51 50.89 -20.14
CA SER A 50 13.49 49.47 -20.52
C SER A 50 12.82 49.26 -21.87
N TRP A 51 13.23 48.21 -22.57
CA TRP A 51 12.58 47.75 -23.79
C TRP A 51 11.26 47.05 -23.46
N ALA A 52 10.30 47.22 -24.37
CA ALA A 52 8.98 46.64 -24.32
C ALA A 52 8.55 46.22 -25.73
N PHE A 53 7.60 45.29 -25.81
CA PHE A 53 6.97 44.92 -27.06
C PHE A 53 5.46 44.77 -26.92
N THR A 54 4.78 44.97 -28.04
CA THR A 54 3.36 44.67 -28.22
C THR A 54 3.25 43.69 -29.38
N LEU A 55 2.62 42.54 -29.17
CA LEU A 55 2.41 41.51 -30.18
C LEU A 55 0.92 41.26 -30.33
N GLU A 56 0.40 41.40 -31.55
CA GLU A 56 -0.96 40.97 -31.88
C GLU A 56 -0.97 39.48 -32.17
N LEU A 57 -1.94 38.78 -31.57
CA LEU A 57 -2.16 37.35 -31.76
C LEU A 57 -3.42 37.13 -32.58
N GLU A 58 -3.65 35.89 -33.00
CA GLU A 58 -4.90 35.50 -33.65
C GLU A 58 -6.10 35.81 -32.76
N ARG A 59 -7.25 36.09 -33.38
CA ARG A 59 -8.47 36.41 -32.63
C ARG A 59 -8.88 35.18 -31.83
N GLY A 60 -9.20 35.37 -30.55
CA GLY A 60 -9.68 34.27 -29.71
C GLY A 60 -11.02 33.73 -30.21
N LYS A 61 -11.48 32.60 -29.65
CA LYS A 61 -12.74 31.93 -30.03
C LYS A 61 -13.98 32.85 -30.06
N ASN A 62 -13.96 33.93 -29.28
CA ASN A 62 -15.04 34.92 -29.21
C ASN A 62 -14.90 36.06 -30.23
N GLY A 63 -13.99 35.96 -31.21
CA GLY A 63 -13.72 36.98 -32.23
C GLY A 63 -12.99 38.23 -31.73
N LYS A 64 -12.67 38.31 -30.42
CA LYS A 64 -12.00 39.48 -29.81
C LYS A 64 -10.52 39.53 -30.21
N ARG A 65 -10.02 40.75 -30.46
CA ARG A 65 -8.60 41.02 -30.71
C ARG A 65 -7.78 40.64 -29.47
N GLN A 66 -6.71 39.88 -29.67
CA GLN A 66 -5.79 39.49 -28.61
C GLN A 66 -4.45 40.19 -28.80
N ARG A 67 -3.95 40.83 -27.73
CA ARG A 67 -2.71 41.59 -27.76
C ARG A 67 -1.92 41.31 -26.49
N VAL A 68 -0.67 40.89 -26.65
CA VAL A 68 0.28 40.74 -25.56
C VAL A 68 1.15 41.98 -25.47
N ARG A 69 1.28 42.55 -24.27
CA ARG A 69 2.17 43.67 -23.99
C ARG A 69 3.10 43.28 -22.84
N LEU A 70 4.40 43.23 -23.10
CA LEU A 70 5.42 42.97 -22.08
C LEU A 70 6.48 44.07 -22.09
N SER A 71 6.98 44.44 -20.92
CA SER A 71 8.00 45.49 -20.73
C SER A 71 9.00 45.09 -19.65
N GLY A 72 10.13 45.81 -19.56
CA GLY A 72 11.16 45.57 -18.54
C GLY A 72 12.41 44.86 -19.05
N PHE A 73 12.60 44.78 -20.37
CA PHE A 73 13.78 44.13 -20.94
C PHE A 73 14.97 45.10 -20.97
N PRO A 74 16.19 44.65 -20.63
CA PRO A 74 17.37 45.52 -20.64
C PRO A 74 17.79 45.90 -22.07
N THR A 75 17.56 45.03 -23.05
CA THR A 75 17.94 45.22 -24.46
C THR A 75 16.79 44.90 -25.41
N ARG A 76 16.85 45.45 -26.63
CA ARG A 76 15.92 45.15 -27.72
C ARG A 76 15.94 43.67 -28.08
N GLU A 77 17.14 43.09 -28.18
CA GLU A 77 17.34 41.67 -28.47
C GLU A 77 16.62 40.76 -27.47
N LYS A 78 16.68 41.08 -26.16
CA LYS A 78 15.96 40.31 -25.13
C LYS A 78 14.44 40.45 -25.26
N ALA A 79 13.95 41.62 -25.67
CA ALA A 79 12.54 41.81 -25.98
C ALA A 79 12.13 41.01 -27.23
N GLU A 80 12.96 40.97 -28.27
CA GLU A 80 12.73 40.20 -29.50
C GLU A 80 12.74 38.69 -29.25
N GLU A 81 13.72 38.18 -28.50
CA GLU A 81 13.80 36.78 -28.08
C GLU A 81 12.53 36.36 -27.32
N LYS A 82 12.04 37.23 -26.43
CA LYS A 82 10.82 36.99 -25.67
C LYS A 82 9.57 37.05 -26.55
N ALA A 83 9.48 38.01 -27.47
CA ALA A 83 8.36 38.13 -28.40
C ALA A 83 8.23 36.89 -29.30
N LYS A 84 9.35 36.37 -29.83
CA LYS A 84 9.39 35.12 -30.60
C LYS A 84 8.88 33.94 -29.78
N LYS A 85 9.32 33.81 -28.52
CA LYS A 85 8.86 32.73 -27.61
C LYS A 85 7.36 32.82 -27.32
N VAL A 86 6.84 34.00 -27.04
CA VAL A 86 5.40 34.21 -26.78
C VAL A 86 4.57 33.91 -28.02
N TYR A 87 5.01 34.35 -29.20
CA TYR A 87 4.32 34.06 -30.45
C TYR A 87 4.28 32.56 -30.73
N LYS A 88 5.42 31.86 -30.58
CA LYS A 88 5.48 30.40 -30.75
C LYS A 88 4.56 29.65 -29.78
N GLN A 89 4.45 30.12 -28.54
CA GLN A 89 3.51 29.54 -27.56
C GLN A 89 2.05 29.73 -27.99
N ALA A 90 1.71 30.93 -28.50
CA ALA A 90 0.38 31.20 -29.02
C ALA A 90 0.07 30.38 -30.30
N GLU A 91 1.03 30.19 -31.21
CA GLU A 91 0.88 29.31 -32.38
C GLU A 91 0.69 27.83 -31.99
N LEU A 92 1.27 27.40 -30.87
CA LEU A 92 1.06 26.07 -30.28
C LEU A 92 -0.25 25.98 -29.48
N GLY A 93 -1.17 26.94 -29.63
CA GLY A 93 -2.47 26.98 -28.96
C GLY A 93 -2.42 27.43 -27.50
N THR A 94 -1.23 27.68 -26.92
CA THR A 94 -1.13 28.04 -25.51
C THR A 94 -1.72 29.42 -25.25
N ASP A 95 -2.66 29.53 -24.31
CA ASP A 95 -3.20 30.84 -23.92
C ASP A 95 -2.16 31.65 -23.13
N VAL A 96 -1.64 32.69 -23.79
CA VAL A 96 -0.63 33.62 -23.27
C VAL A 96 -1.22 34.96 -22.81
N VAL A 97 -2.52 35.19 -23.00
CA VAL A 97 -3.18 36.49 -22.76
C VAL A 97 -3.94 36.51 -21.44
N SER A 98 -4.45 35.36 -21.00
CA SER A 98 -5.28 35.27 -19.81
C SER A 98 -4.62 35.86 -18.56
N ASP A 99 -5.40 36.67 -17.84
CA ASP A 99 -5.08 37.19 -16.51
C ASP A 99 -5.67 36.31 -15.39
N GLU A 100 -6.30 35.18 -15.73
CA GLU A 100 -6.83 34.19 -14.78
C GLU A 100 -5.70 33.69 -13.86
N THR A 101 -6.00 33.73 -12.57
CA THR A 101 -5.11 33.25 -11.52
C THR A 101 -5.20 31.73 -11.37
N MET A 102 -4.18 31.11 -10.77
CA MET A 102 -4.22 29.69 -10.46
C MET A 102 -5.36 29.34 -9.50
N GLY A 103 -5.73 30.25 -8.59
CA GLY A 103 -6.87 30.03 -7.67
C GLY A 103 -8.19 29.90 -8.42
N GLU A 104 -8.46 30.82 -9.35
CA GLU A 104 -9.64 30.79 -10.21
C GLU A 104 -9.66 29.53 -11.10
N PHE A 105 -8.52 29.21 -11.72
CA PHE A 105 -8.36 28.01 -12.54
C PHE A 105 -8.65 26.73 -11.76
N LEU A 106 -8.05 26.56 -10.57
CA LEU A 106 -8.24 25.37 -9.72
C LEU A 106 -9.69 25.23 -9.24
N GLY A 107 -10.31 26.34 -8.84
CA GLY A 107 -11.71 26.37 -8.42
C GLY A 107 -12.69 25.99 -9.54
N ARG A 108 -12.37 26.36 -10.78
CA ARG A 108 -13.14 25.99 -11.97
C ARG A 108 -12.90 24.53 -12.37
N TRP A 109 -11.65 24.08 -12.33
CA TRP A 109 -11.27 22.70 -12.63
C TRP A 109 -12.00 21.69 -11.74
N ILE A 110 -11.99 21.90 -10.42
CA ILE A 110 -12.63 20.94 -9.49
C ILE A 110 -14.15 20.87 -9.71
N LYS A 111 -14.81 21.99 -10.03
CA LYS A 111 -16.23 22.04 -10.39
C LYS A 111 -16.52 21.32 -11.71
N ALA A 112 -15.62 21.39 -12.69
CA ALA A 112 -15.76 20.71 -13.98
C ALA A 112 -15.66 19.18 -13.87
N LYS A 113 -15.00 18.66 -12.82
CA LYS A 113 -14.82 17.22 -12.61
C LYS A 113 -16.04 16.55 -11.97
N LYS A 114 -17.07 16.31 -12.78
CA LYS A 114 -18.36 15.74 -12.35
C LYS A 114 -18.32 14.28 -11.87
N SER A 115 -17.39 13.47 -12.39
CA SER A 115 -17.32 12.02 -12.14
C SER A 115 -16.32 11.57 -11.06
N LEU A 116 -15.80 12.50 -10.25
CA LEU A 116 -14.90 12.13 -9.15
C LEU A 116 -15.68 11.50 -7.99
N ALA A 117 -15.14 10.43 -7.41
CA ALA A 117 -15.59 9.90 -6.13
C ALA A 117 -15.53 10.98 -5.03
N ARG A 118 -16.42 10.91 -4.03
CA ARG A 118 -16.56 11.99 -3.03
C ARG A 118 -15.28 12.18 -2.23
N THR A 119 -14.64 11.08 -1.84
CA THR A 119 -13.36 11.08 -1.12
C THR A 119 -12.24 11.72 -1.93
N THR A 120 -12.15 11.42 -3.22
CA THR A 120 -11.16 12.04 -4.12
C THR A 120 -11.42 13.53 -4.29
N ARG A 121 -12.68 13.93 -4.49
CA ARG A 121 -13.05 15.35 -4.58
C ARG A 121 -12.68 16.10 -3.30
N HIS A 122 -13.06 15.56 -2.14
CA HIS A 122 -12.75 16.17 -0.86
C HIS A 122 -11.23 16.32 -0.65
N GLY A 123 -10.45 15.29 -0.97
CA GLY A 123 -8.99 15.36 -0.91
C GLY A 123 -8.41 16.44 -1.83
N TYR A 124 -8.95 16.57 -3.06
CA TYR A 124 -8.54 17.65 -3.97
C TYR A 124 -8.91 19.03 -3.43
N GLU A 125 -10.11 19.19 -2.88
CA GLU A 125 -10.56 20.44 -2.26
C GLU A 125 -9.70 20.81 -1.04
N GLU A 126 -9.35 19.86 -0.18
CA GLU A 126 -8.39 20.06 0.92
C GLU A 126 -7.02 20.48 0.39
N HIS A 127 -6.48 19.80 -0.62
CA HIS A 127 -5.18 20.17 -1.20
C HIS A 127 -5.20 21.58 -1.78
N ILE A 128 -6.30 21.96 -2.45
CA ILE A 128 -6.48 23.31 -2.98
C ILE A 128 -6.57 24.34 -1.84
N ALA A 129 -7.43 24.12 -0.86
CA ALA A 129 -7.67 25.09 0.21
C ALA A 129 -6.46 25.27 1.13
N LEU A 130 -5.76 24.19 1.46
CA LEU A 130 -4.70 24.19 2.47
C LEU A 130 -3.31 24.46 1.91
N TYR A 131 -3.05 24.13 0.63
CA TYR A 131 -1.70 24.19 0.06
C TYR A 131 -1.66 24.97 -1.27
N LEU A 132 -2.38 24.53 -2.30
CA LEU A 132 -2.23 25.12 -3.64
C LEU A 132 -2.75 26.57 -3.68
N GLY A 133 -3.90 26.85 -3.08
CA GLY A 133 -4.52 28.17 -3.02
C GLY A 133 -3.64 29.20 -2.29
N PRO A 134 -3.24 28.95 -1.02
CA PRO A 134 -2.39 29.87 -0.27
C PRO A 134 -1.06 30.19 -0.95
N HIS A 135 -0.40 29.20 -1.57
CA HIS A 135 0.94 29.39 -2.13
C HIS A 135 0.98 29.76 -3.62
N LEU A 136 0.07 29.21 -4.43
CA LEU A 136 0.07 29.39 -5.88
C LEU A 136 -1.11 30.22 -6.37
N GLY A 137 -2.19 30.34 -5.58
CA GLY A 137 -3.48 30.86 -6.02
C GLY A 137 -3.44 32.27 -6.60
N HIS A 138 -2.55 33.14 -6.10
CA HIS A 138 -2.37 34.52 -6.57
C HIS A 138 -1.54 34.64 -7.87
N ILE A 139 -0.88 33.56 -8.30
CA ILE A 139 -0.03 33.55 -9.49
C ILE A 139 -0.92 33.42 -10.72
N LYS A 140 -0.71 34.27 -11.73
CA LYS A 140 -1.38 34.13 -13.03
C LYS A 140 -1.00 32.81 -13.67
N ARG A 141 -1.97 32.07 -14.25
CA ARG A 141 -1.70 30.72 -14.76
C ARG A 141 -0.61 30.68 -15.85
N ARG A 142 -0.50 31.73 -16.67
CA ARG A 142 0.57 31.89 -17.68
C ARG A 142 1.97 32.03 -17.09
N ASP A 143 2.05 32.49 -15.84
CA ASP A 143 3.30 32.78 -15.13
C ASP A 143 3.75 31.61 -14.25
N LEU A 144 2.93 30.58 -14.04
CA LEU A 144 3.29 29.40 -13.26
C LEU A 144 4.54 28.70 -13.84
N ARG A 145 5.55 28.46 -13.00
CA ARG A 145 6.82 27.81 -13.36
C ARG A 145 7.26 26.90 -12.20
N VAL A 146 8.20 25.99 -12.48
CA VAL A 146 8.76 25.05 -11.49
C VAL A 146 9.24 25.77 -10.23
N ARG A 147 9.97 26.89 -10.37
CA ARG A 147 10.42 27.73 -9.23
C ARG A 147 9.31 28.15 -8.24
N HIS A 148 8.06 28.24 -8.68
CA HIS A 148 6.93 28.57 -7.80
C HIS A 148 6.48 27.34 -7.00
N LEU A 149 6.56 26.15 -7.61
CA LEU A 149 6.31 24.87 -6.95
C LEU A 149 7.44 24.56 -5.96
N ASP A 150 8.71 24.77 -6.35
CA ASP A 150 9.87 24.61 -5.46
C ASP A 150 9.69 25.47 -4.20
N ARG A 151 9.43 26.78 -4.40
CA ARG A 151 9.18 27.72 -3.29
C ARG A 151 8.01 27.27 -2.40
N MET A 152 6.94 26.72 -2.99
CA MET A 152 5.81 26.20 -2.21
C MET A 152 6.26 25.02 -1.33
N TYR A 153 6.97 24.05 -1.89
CA TYR A 153 7.43 22.87 -1.12
C TYR A 153 8.51 23.23 -0.09
N ASP A 154 9.38 24.20 -0.37
CA ASP A 154 10.33 24.74 0.60
C ASP A 154 9.62 25.36 1.81
N VAL A 155 8.57 26.14 1.56
CA VAL A 155 7.74 26.71 2.63
C VAL A 155 7.04 25.60 3.42
N ILE A 156 6.46 24.60 2.75
CA ILE A 156 5.82 23.45 3.42
C ILE A 156 6.84 22.69 4.28
N GLN A 157 8.07 22.48 3.81
CA GLN A 157 9.14 21.84 4.57
C GLN A 157 9.55 22.67 5.79
N LYS A 158 9.65 24.00 5.65
CA LYS A 158 9.93 24.89 6.77
C LYS A 158 8.81 24.84 7.83
N GLU A 159 7.56 24.93 7.41
CA GLU A 159 6.39 24.79 8.29
C GLU A 159 6.33 23.41 8.95
N ASN A 160 6.78 22.35 8.28
CA ASN A 160 6.86 21.02 8.88
C ASN A 160 7.78 20.98 10.10
N ALA A 161 8.89 21.73 10.11
CA ALA A 161 9.77 21.80 11.28
C ALA A 161 9.02 22.38 12.50
N GLU A 162 8.25 23.44 12.29
CA GLU A 162 7.40 24.05 13.33
C GLU A 162 6.30 23.08 13.80
N ARG A 163 5.66 22.37 12.85
CA ARG A 163 4.63 21.36 13.17
C ARG A 163 5.18 20.17 13.94
N VAL A 164 6.42 19.75 13.69
CA VAL A 164 7.09 18.69 14.46
C VAL A 164 7.26 19.14 15.91
N LEU A 165 7.76 20.36 16.15
CA LEU A 165 7.90 20.92 17.49
C LEU A 165 6.54 21.01 18.20
N HIS A 166 5.49 21.44 17.49
CA HIS A 166 4.13 21.49 18.03
C HIS A 166 3.59 20.09 18.38
N CYS A 167 3.82 19.09 17.53
CA CYS A 167 3.45 17.70 17.80
C CYS A 167 4.17 17.14 19.05
N LEU A 168 5.47 17.38 19.18
CA LEU A 168 6.25 16.97 20.35
C LEU A 168 5.71 17.62 21.62
N ARG A 169 5.38 18.92 21.56
CA ARG A 169 4.76 19.63 22.69
C ARG A 169 3.41 19.03 23.09
N VAL A 170 2.59 18.66 22.11
CA VAL A 170 1.30 18.00 22.38
C VAL A 170 1.50 16.61 22.98
N ASP A 171 2.53 15.88 22.56
CA ASP A 171 2.88 14.57 23.14
C ASP A 171 3.30 14.69 24.60
N GLU A 172 4.18 15.65 24.93
CA GLU A 172 4.55 15.97 26.32
C GLU A 172 3.32 16.29 27.19
N LEU A 173 2.41 17.14 26.70
CA LEU A 173 1.16 17.47 27.39
C LEU A 173 0.24 16.24 27.55
N THR A 174 0.26 15.34 26.56
CA THR A 174 -0.51 14.09 26.56
C THR A 174 0.01 13.16 27.66
N GLN A 175 1.33 12.97 27.73
CA GLN A 175 2.02 12.19 28.77
C GLN A 175 1.79 12.78 30.16
N ALA A 176 1.91 14.10 30.33
CA ALA A 176 1.65 14.78 31.60
C ALA A 176 0.21 14.58 32.08
N ARG A 177 -0.77 14.66 31.17
CA ARG A 177 -2.19 14.41 31.48
C ARG A 177 -2.45 12.93 31.81
N ASP A 178 -1.79 11.98 31.14
CA ASP A 178 -1.90 10.56 31.47
C ASP A 178 -1.28 10.23 32.83
N ALA A 179 -0.11 10.78 33.15
CA ALA A 179 0.52 10.63 34.46
C ALA A 179 -0.37 11.19 35.58
N ALA A 180 -0.96 12.37 35.37
CA ALA A 180 -1.89 12.99 36.32
C ALA A 180 -3.19 12.17 36.48
N HIS A 181 -3.70 11.58 35.39
CA HIS A 181 -4.86 10.69 35.43
C HIS A 181 -4.55 9.43 36.23
N THR A 182 -3.41 8.78 35.98
CA THR A 182 -2.97 7.59 36.73
C THR A 182 -2.81 7.89 38.22
N ALA A 183 -2.22 9.02 38.59
CA ALA A 183 -2.09 9.45 39.98
C ALA A 183 -3.46 9.67 40.64
N TRP A 184 -4.41 10.29 39.93
CA TRP A 184 -5.78 10.49 40.42
C TRP A 184 -6.54 9.17 40.63
N VAL A 185 -6.39 8.21 39.71
CA VAL A 185 -6.99 6.87 39.83
C VAL A 185 -6.37 6.12 41.02
N ARG A 186 -5.05 6.18 41.20
CA ARG A 186 -4.35 5.54 42.33
C ARG A 186 -4.69 6.13 43.69
N ALA A 187 -5.07 7.41 43.76
CA ALA A 187 -5.49 8.08 44.99
C ALA A 187 -6.92 7.69 45.46
N ALA A 188 -7.52 6.64 44.90
CA ALA A 188 -8.80 6.12 45.37
C ALA A 188 -8.73 5.77 46.87
N GLY A 189 -9.74 6.16 47.64
CA GLY A 189 -9.80 5.95 49.10
C GLY A 189 -9.15 7.06 49.97
N GLN A 190 -8.27 7.91 49.42
CA GLN A 190 -7.61 9.00 50.16
C GLN A 190 -8.19 10.38 49.78
N LYS A 191 -9.16 10.88 50.57
CA LYS A 191 -10.00 12.04 50.18
C LYS A 191 -9.20 13.29 49.78
N GLU A 192 -8.21 13.69 50.57
CA GLU A 192 -7.43 14.91 50.31
C GLU A 192 -6.45 14.74 49.14
N GLU A 193 -5.75 13.61 49.09
CA GLU A 193 -4.83 13.27 48.00
C GLU A 193 -5.56 13.16 46.65
N ARG A 194 -6.76 12.58 46.66
CA ARG A 194 -7.62 12.47 45.48
C ARG A 194 -8.09 13.83 44.98
N ARG A 195 -8.35 14.79 45.88
CA ARG A 195 -8.70 16.18 45.51
C ARG A 195 -7.52 16.88 44.85
N ARG A 196 -6.31 16.75 45.42
CA ARG A 196 -5.06 17.32 44.90
C ARG A 196 -4.72 16.77 43.51
N THR A 197 -4.69 15.45 43.36
CA THR A 197 -4.41 14.77 42.07
C THR A 197 -5.48 15.03 41.02
N ARG A 198 -6.77 15.12 41.39
CA ARG A 198 -7.84 15.55 40.47
C ARG A 198 -7.62 16.98 39.96
N LYS A 199 -7.22 17.92 40.82
CA LYS A 199 -6.90 19.31 40.42
C LYS A 199 -5.74 19.34 39.42
N ALA A 200 -4.69 18.55 39.67
CA ALA A 200 -3.56 18.40 38.76
C ALA A 200 -3.98 17.82 37.39
N TYR A 201 -4.83 16.79 37.38
CA TYR A 201 -5.40 16.22 36.16
C TYR A 201 -6.21 17.25 35.37
N LEU A 202 -7.10 18.00 36.02
CA LEU A 202 -7.90 19.02 35.34
C LEU A 202 -7.03 20.13 34.74
N ALA A 203 -5.97 20.55 35.43
CA ALA A 203 -5.00 21.52 34.93
C ALA A 203 -4.23 20.98 33.71
N ALA A 204 -3.72 19.74 33.79
CA ALA A 204 -3.03 19.09 32.68
C ALA A 204 -3.96 18.87 31.47
N ASN A 205 -5.22 18.51 31.71
CA ASN A 205 -6.22 18.36 30.65
C ASN A 205 -6.57 19.70 29.99
N LYS A 206 -6.66 20.79 30.76
CA LYS A 206 -6.82 22.15 30.22
C LYS A 206 -5.62 22.55 29.37
N ALA A 207 -4.40 22.31 29.84
CA ALA A 207 -3.17 22.59 29.11
C ALA A 207 -3.09 21.78 27.80
N LEU A 208 -3.46 20.49 27.82
CA LEU A 208 -3.54 19.65 26.62
C LEU A 208 -4.57 20.18 25.62
N ARG A 209 -5.76 20.60 26.08
CA ARG A 209 -6.77 21.20 25.21
C ARG A 209 -6.28 22.47 24.55
N GLU A 210 -5.59 23.33 25.30
CA GLU A 210 -5.01 24.57 24.76
C GLU A 210 -3.87 24.26 23.77
N GLY A 211 -2.94 23.37 24.14
CA GLY A 211 -1.83 22.97 23.29
C GLY A 211 -2.26 22.29 21.99
N ARG A 212 -3.43 21.65 21.95
CA ARG A 212 -3.99 21.05 20.71
C ARG A 212 -4.57 22.06 19.74
N LYS A 213 -4.80 23.32 20.13
CA LYS A 213 -5.32 24.34 19.21
C LYS A 213 -4.33 24.58 18.09
N GLY A 214 -4.82 24.60 16.85
CA GLY A 214 -3.99 24.80 15.66
C GLY A 214 -3.10 23.62 15.29
N LEU A 215 -3.20 22.47 15.98
CA LEU A 215 -2.38 21.30 15.69
C LEU A 215 -2.65 20.82 14.26
N ARG A 216 -1.61 20.88 13.42
CA ARG A 216 -1.64 20.38 12.05
C ARG A 216 -0.73 19.18 11.92
N LYS A 217 -1.18 18.19 11.15
CA LYS A 217 -0.33 17.04 10.80
C LYS A 217 0.87 17.53 9.98
N VAL A 218 2.02 16.93 10.24
CA VAL A 218 3.22 17.12 9.41
C VAL A 218 2.91 16.62 8.00
N THR A 219 3.20 17.44 6.99
CA THR A 219 3.02 17.08 5.59
C THR A 219 4.17 16.18 5.18
N SER A 220 3.97 14.86 5.27
CA SER A 220 4.98 13.87 4.88
C SER A 220 5.36 13.99 3.39
N PRO A 221 6.53 13.47 2.97
CA PRO A 221 6.88 13.32 1.56
C PRO A 221 5.77 12.67 0.72
N ALA A 222 5.14 11.60 1.22
CA ALA A 222 4.01 10.97 0.55
C ALA A 222 2.81 11.90 0.37
N THR A 223 2.56 12.80 1.32
CA THR A 223 1.52 13.83 1.21
C THR A 223 1.90 14.89 0.18
N MET A 224 3.17 15.31 0.12
CA MET A 224 3.66 16.24 -0.91
C MET A 224 3.43 15.68 -2.32
N HIS A 225 3.74 14.40 -2.54
CA HIS A 225 3.44 13.72 -3.81
C HIS A 225 1.94 13.75 -4.14
N ARG A 226 1.03 13.51 -3.18
CA ARG A 226 -0.43 13.60 -3.43
C ARG A 226 -0.92 15.02 -3.74
N ILE A 227 -0.36 16.03 -3.09
CA ILE A 227 -0.62 17.44 -3.41
C ILE A 227 -0.16 17.71 -4.85
N ASN A 228 1.02 17.23 -5.22
CA ASN A 228 1.55 17.35 -6.56
C ASN A 228 0.72 16.62 -7.61
N ASP A 229 0.22 15.42 -7.31
CA ASP A 229 -0.67 14.65 -8.19
C ASP A 229 -1.98 15.40 -8.45
N THR A 230 -2.49 16.11 -7.43
CA THR A 230 -3.68 16.97 -7.57
C THR A 230 -3.40 18.12 -8.52
N LEU A 231 -2.29 18.83 -8.34
CA LEU A 231 -1.87 19.89 -9.26
C LEU A 231 -1.62 19.36 -10.66
N SER A 232 -0.93 18.23 -10.79
CA SER A 232 -0.64 17.55 -12.05
C SER A 232 -1.92 17.16 -12.81
N SER A 233 -2.93 16.67 -12.10
CA SER A 233 -4.26 16.36 -12.64
C SER A 233 -4.98 17.63 -13.15
N ALA A 234 -4.86 18.74 -12.42
CA ALA A 234 -5.40 20.03 -12.82
C ALA A 234 -4.71 20.61 -14.06
N LEU A 235 -3.38 20.62 -14.07
CA LEU A 235 -2.59 21.12 -15.20
C LEU A 235 -2.79 20.26 -16.45
N SER A 236 -2.81 18.94 -16.30
CA SER A 236 -3.07 18.01 -17.41
C SER A 236 -4.47 18.23 -18.02
N TRP A 237 -5.47 18.51 -17.18
CA TRP A 237 -6.79 18.89 -17.67
C TRP A 237 -6.73 20.22 -18.43
N GLY A 238 -6.12 21.26 -17.86
CA GLY A 238 -5.99 22.57 -18.52
C GLY A 238 -5.24 22.51 -19.85
N ILE A 239 -4.21 21.67 -19.96
CA ILE A 239 -3.50 21.40 -21.23
C ILE A 239 -4.46 20.76 -22.24
N LYS A 240 -5.17 19.69 -21.84
CA LYS A 240 -6.02 18.90 -22.73
C LYS A 240 -7.28 19.63 -23.18
N THR A 241 -7.92 20.40 -22.31
CA THR A 241 -9.25 20.97 -22.57
C THR A 241 -9.22 22.42 -23.00
N GLU A 242 -8.20 23.17 -22.59
CA GLU A 242 -8.19 24.64 -22.70
C GLU A 242 -6.89 25.20 -23.26
N GLU A 243 -5.91 24.34 -23.54
CA GLU A 243 -4.56 24.75 -23.94
C GLU A 243 -3.98 25.80 -22.97
N ALA A 244 -4.36 25.70 -21.69
CA ALA A 244 -4.13 26.74 -20.68
C ALA A 244 -2.66 26.81 -20.23
N PHE A 245 -1.88 25.76 -20.50
CA PHE A 245 -0.48 25.64 -20.12
C PHE A 245 0.32 25.01 -21.27
N ALA A 246 1.56 25.43 -21.43
CA ALA A 246 2.48 24.84 -22.41
C ALA A 246 2.96 23.43 -22.01
N LYS A 247 3.01 23.15 -20.70
CA LYS A 247 3.44 21.85 -20.15
C LYS A 247 2.96 21.68 -18.72
N ASN A 248 2.97 20.44 -18.25
CA ASN A 248 2.62 20.11 -16.89
C ASN A 248 3.83 20.36 -15.97
N TRP A 249 3.86 21.55 -15.35
CA TRP A 249 4.95 21.95 -14.46
C TRP A 249 5.09 21.06 -13.21
N ALA A 250 4.01 20.41 -12.76
CA ALA A 250 4.04 19.50 -11.63
C ALA A 250 4.80 18.20 -11.92
N GLN A 251 5.05 17.85 -13.18
CA GLN A 251 5.90 16.70 -13.53
C GLN A 251 7.39 17.03 -13.52
N LEU A 252 7.75 18.31 -13.38
CA LEU A 252 9.13 18.79 -13.43
C LEU A 252 9.69 19.21 -12.07
N VAL A 253 8.87 19.17 -11.01
CA VAL A 253 9.31 19.45 -9.64
C VAL A 253 9.97 18.22 -9.06
N GLU A 254 11.11 18.39 -8.42
CA GLU A 254 11.79 17.34 -7.68
C GLU A 254 11.24 17.28 -6.25
N LEU A 255 10.73 16.12 -5.85
CA LEU A 255 10.18 15.90 -4.53
C LEU A 255 10.98 14.84 -3.79
N PRO A 256 11.01 14.86 -2.44
CA PRO A 256 11.69 13.84 -1.67
C PRO A 256 11.18 12.44 -2.03
N ALA A 257 12.10 11.48 -2.15
CA ALA A 257 11.77 10.11 -2.48
C ALA A 257 10.87 9.47 -1.41
N VAL A 258 9.93 8.64 -1.85
CA VAL A 258 9.03 7.89 -0.97
C VAL A 258 9.24 6.40 -1.22
N ALA A 259 9.86 5.72 -0.27
CA ALA A 259 9.89 4.27 -0.27
C ALA A 259 8.52 3.74 0.17
N ARG A 260 7.98 2.77 -0.58
CA ARG A 260 6.79 2.05 -0.12
C ARG A 260 7.16 1.21 1.11
N PRO A 261 6.38 1.28 2.19
CA PRO A 261 6.68 0.48 3.37
C PRO A 261 6.52 -1.00 3.04
N LYS A 262 7.55 -1.79 3.34
CA LYS A 262 7.50 -3.25 3.22
C LYS A 262 6.86 -3.83 4.48
N PRO A 263 5.87 -4.73 4.37
CA PRO A 263 5.35 -5.44 5.53
C PRO A 263 6.42 -6.29 6.20
N LEU A 264 6.51 -6.18 7.53
CA LEU A 264 7.42 -6.96 8.35
C LEU A 264 6.64 -7.83 9.35
N VAL A 265 7.23 -8.95 9.74
CA VAL A 265 6.64 -9.87 10.72
C VAL A 265 7.13 -9.55 12.12
N TRP A 266 6.28 -9.72 13.11
CA TRP A 266 6.67 -9.76 14.51
C TRP A 266 7.38 -11.07 14.89
N THR A 267 8.67 -11.19 14.57
CA THR A 267 9.51 -12.31 15.03
C THR A 267 9.85 -12.17 16.53
N PRO A 268 10.24 -13.25 17.22
CA PRO A 268 10.63 -13.18 18.63
C PRO A 268 11.68 -12.11 18.93
N GLU A 269 12.67 -11.94 18.04
CA GLU A 269 13.75 -10.95 18.18
C GLU A 269 13.21 -9.52 18.07
N ARG A 270 12.29 -9.27 17.12
CA ARG A 270 11.65 -7.96 16.94
C ARG A 270 10.74 -7.62 18.11
N ILE A 271 10.04 -8.60 18.67
CA ILE A 271 9.22 -8.42 19.86
C ILE A 271 10.11 -8.07 21.06
N ALA A 272 11.21 -8.80 21.26
CA ALA A 272 12.16 -8.52 22.34
C ALA A 272 12.76 -7.11 22.21
N HIS A 273 13.13 -6.71 20.99
CA HIS A 273 13.60 -5.35 20.71
C HIS A 273 12.53 -4.30 21.01
N TRP A 274 11.31 -4.48 20.50
CA TRP A 274 10.19 -3.56 20.74
C TRP A 274 9.84 -3.46 22.23
N LYS A 275 9.83 -4.57 22.99
CA LYS A 275 9.61 -4.54 24.45
C LYS A 275 10.70 -3.76 25.18
N LYS A 276 11.93 -3.75 24.68
CA LYS A 276 13.07 -3.03 25.27
C LYS A 276 13.06 -1.54 24.93
N THR A 277 12.77 -1.18 23.68
CA THR A 277 12.93 0.20 23.17
C THR A 277 11.62 0.97 23.01
N GLY A 278 10.49 0.26 22.95
CA GLY A 278 9.20 0.81 22.52
C GLY A 278 9.11 1.10 21.03
N GLU A 279 10.20 0.90 20.26
CA GLU A 279 10.30 1.23 18.85
C GLU A 279 9.70 0.13 17.98
N LYS A 280 8.85 0.52 17.02
CA LYS A 280 8.27 -0.43 16.06
C LYS A 280 9.21 -0.60 14.86
N PRO A 281 9.51 -1.84 14.43
CA PRO A 281 10.45 -2.10 13.32
C PRO A 281 10.04 -1.47 11.99
N GLY A 282 8.74 -1.33 11.77
CA GLY A 282 8.21 -0.77 10.54
C GLY A 282 6.79 -0.23 10.72
N PRO A 283 6.33 0.57 9.75
CA PRO A 283 4.98 1.14 9.78
C PRO A 283 3.89 0.11 9.43
N VAL A 284 4.24 -1.01 8.81
CA VAL A 284 3.34 -2.13 8.47
C VAL A 284 3.90 -3.38 9.15
N MET A 285 3.17 -3.89 10.14
CA MET A 285 3.58 -5.07 10.90
C MET A 285 2.52 -6.16 10.81
N VAL A 286 2.95 -7.40 10.68
CA VAL A 286 2.13 -8.59 10.47
C VAL A 286 2.41 -9.57 11.61
N TRP A 287 1.36 -10.19 12.15
CA TRP A 287 1.50 -11.25 13.15
C TRP A 287 1.90 -12.57 12.51
N THR A 288 2.56 -13.42 13.29
CA THR A 288 2.76 -14.83 12.93
C THR A 288 1.43 -15.60 13.05
N PRO A 289 1.31 -16.81 12.49
CA PRO A 289 0.14 -17.67 12.71
C PRO A 289 -0.16 -17.89 14.19
N GLU A 290 0.86 -18.14 15.01
CA GLU A 290 0.74 -18.41 16.44
C GLU A 290 0.20 -17.18 17.18
N GLN A 291 0.72 -15.99 16.86
CA GLN A 291 0.22 -14.72 17.42
C GLN A 291 -1.20 -14.42 16.98
N THR A 292 -1.56 -14.79 15.75
CA THR A 292 -2.93 -14.64 15.24
C THR A 292 -3.88 -15.57 16.01
N GLY A 293 -3.47 -16.82 16.27
CA GLY A 293 -4.19 -17.77 17.12
C GLY A 293 -4.39 -17.22 18.54
N GLN A 294 -3.31 -16.76 19.18
CA GLN A 294 -3.38 -16.13 20.51
C GLN A 294 -4.34 -14.94 20.56
N PHE A 295 -4.43 -14.15 19.49
CA PHE A 295 -5.37 -13.05 19.42
C PHE A 295 -6.82 -13.54 19.29
N LEU A 296 -7.07 -14.57 18.49
CA LEU A 296 -8.40 -15.18 18.36
C LEU A 296 -8.85 -15.79 19.68
N ASP A 297 -7.97 -16.51 20.39
CA ASP A 297 -8.25 -17.07 21.72
C ASP A 297 -8.62 -15.98 22.73
N PHE A 298 -7.86 -14.86 22.73
CA PHE A 298 -8.17 -13.70 23.55
C PHE A 298 -9.54 -13.09 23.24
N LEU A 299 -9.96 -13.12 21.97
CA LEU A 299 -11.22 -12.56 21.51
C LEU A 299 -12.42 -13.51 21.67
N ASN A 300 -12.24 -14.75 22.14
CA ASN A 300 -13.29 -15.77 22.10
C ASN A 300 -14.64 -15.30 22.71
N ASP A 301 -14.59 -14.47 23.75
CA ASP A 301 -15.78 -13.91 24.42
C ASP A 301 -16.11 -12.46 23.97
N ASP A 302 -15.38 -11.89 23.01
CA ASP A 302 -15.67 -10.56 22.46
C ASP A 302 -17.00 -10.60 21.69
N ARG A 303 -17.91 -9.67 22.01
CA ARG A 303 -19.21 -9.57 21.34
C ARG A 303 -19.10 -9.53 19.81
N LEU A 304 -18.04 -8.90 19.29
CA LEU A 304 -17.78 -8.75 17.86
C LEU A 304 -16.71 -9.73 17.34
N TYR A 305 -16.52 -10.89 17.99
CA TYR A 305 -15.58 -11.92 17.54
C TYR A 305 -15.68 -12.21 16.03
N SER A 306 -16.89 -12.37 15.50
CA SER A 306 -17.15 -12.65 14.08
C SER A 306 -16.63 -11.56 13.14
N LEU A 307 -16.64 -10.29 13.56
CA LEU A 307 -16.10 -9.17 12.80
C LEU A 307 -14.58 -9.31 12.66
N TRP A 308 -13.88 -9.58 13.76
CA TRP A 308 -12.42 -9.71 13.78
C TRP A 308 -11.95 -10.97 13.05
N TYR A 309 -12.66 -12.07 13.25
CA TYR A 309 -12.45 -13.31 12.51
C TYR A 309 -12.54 -13.07 10.99
N THR A 310 -13.58 -12.35 10.55
CA THR A 310 -13.74 -11.98 9.13
C THR A 310 -12.63 -11.05 8.63
N PHE A 311 -12.17 -10.09 9.44
CA PHE A 311 -11.02 -9.26 9.06
C PHE A 311 -9.76 -10.09 8.81
N ILE A 312 -9.48 -11.07 9.67
CA ILE A 312 -8.29 -11.91 9.61
C ILE A 312 -8.33 -12.87 8.42
N PHE A 313 -9.44 -13.55 8.17
CA PHE A 313 -9.50 -14.61 7.15
C PHE A 313 -9.92 -14.10 5.76
N SER A 314 -10.71 -13.03 5.67
CA SER A 314 -11.20 -12.48 4.40
C SER A 314 -10.47 -11.21 3.92
N GLY A 315 -9.65 -10.58 4.78
CA GLY A 315 -8.87 -9.38 4.45
C GLY A 315 -9.65 -8.17 3.87
N PRO A 316 -10.86 -7.85 4.32
CA PRO A 316 -11.66 -6.74 3.82
C PRO A 316 -11.07 -5.38 4.18
N ARG A 317 -11.51 -4.33 3.46
CA ARG A 317 -11.28 -2.95 3.90
C ARG A 317 -12.27 -2.60 5.00
N ARG A 318 -11.87 -1.72 5.92
CA ARG A 318 -12.68 -1.29 7.06
C ARG A 318 -14.10 -0.83 6.68
N GLY A 319 -14.21 0.01 5.65
CA GLY A 319 -15.52 0.51 5.18
C GLY A 319 -16.40 -0.56 4.56
N GLU A 320 -15.81 -1.60 3.97
CA GLU A 320 -16.54 -2.74 3.38
C GLU A 320 -17.27 -3.53 4.48
N MET A 321 -16.62 -3.79 5.62
CA MET A 321 -17.25 -4.49 6.73
C MET A 321 -18.35 -3.69 7.42
N CYS A 322 -18.20 -2.37 7.51
CA CYS A 322 -19.26 -1.52 8.05
C CYS A 322 -20.48 -1.44 7.11
N ALA A 323 -20.31 -1.74 5.82
CA ALA A 323 -21.35 -1.66 4.81
C ALA A 323 -22.08 -2.97 4.55
N LEU A 324 -21.48 -4.13 4.87
CA LEU A 324 -21.99 -5.44 4.47
C LEU A 324 -23.42 -5.67 5.01
N PRO A 325 -24.43 -5.82 4.13
CA PRO A 325 -25.78 -6.17 4.55
C PRO A 325 -25.97 -7.69 4.66
N TRP A 326 -26.93 -8.12 5.48
CA TRP A 326 -27.29 -9.56 5.56
C TRP A 326 -27.76 -10.15 4.23
N SER A 327 -28.37 -9.34 3.35
CA SER A 327 -28.78 -9.76 2.00
C SER A 327 -27.63 -10.18 1.09
N GLU A 328 -26.38 -9.86 1.45
CA GLU A 328 -25.17 -10.23 0.71
C GLU A 328 -24.33 -11.29 1.43
N VAL A 329 -24.93 -12.03 2.35
CA VAL A 329 -24.31 -13.16 3.05
C VAL A 329 -25.19 -14.39 2.93
N SER A 330 -24.60 -15.51 2.52
CA SER A 330 -25.23 -16.82 2.58
C SER A 330 -24.46 -17.72 3.51
N LEU A 331 -25.12 -18.14 4.59
CA LEU A 331 -24.57 -19.11 5.55
C LEU A 331 -24.73 -20.55 5.04
N ASP A 332 -25.74 -20.82 4.23
CA ASP A 332 -25.95 -22.14 3.62
C ASP A 332 -24.94 -22.42 2.49
N ALA A 333 -24.76 -21.44 1.60
CA ALA A 333 -23.82 -21.54 0.48
C ALA A 333 -22.41 -21.04 0.83
N LEU A 334 -22.19 -20.61 2.07
CA LEU A 334 -20.90 -20.19 2.63
C LEU A 334 -20.17 -19.14 1.78
N TRP A 335 -20.82 -18.00 1.55
CA TRP A 335 -20.20 -16.86 0.88
C TRP A 335 -20.68 -15.52 1.43
N LEU A 336 -19.83 -14.50 1.29
CA LEU A 336 -20.21 -13.09 1.45
C LEU A 336 -19.79 -12.29 0.23
N SER A 337 -20.65 -11.36 -0.22
CA SER A 337 -20.37 -10.47 -1.33
C SER A 337 -20.03 -9.08 -0.79
N ILE A 338 -18.96 -8.49 -1.32
CA ILE A 338 -18.52 -7.14 -0.97
C ILE A 338 -18.85 -6.23 -2.15
N SER A 339 -20.04 -5.61 -2.11
CA SER A 339 -20.53 -4.71 -3.17
C SER A 339 -20.55 -3.23 -2.77
N ALA A 340 -20.35 -2.93 -1.48
CA ALA A 340 -20.50 -1.59 -0.88
C ALA A 340 -19.34 -1.28 0.10
N GLN A 341 -19.09 0.01 0.35
CA GLN A 341 -18.26 0.49 1.46
C GLN A 341 -18.86 1.76 2.07
N ILE A 342 -18.70 1.93 3.39
CA ILE A 342 -18.94 3.20 4.06
C ILE A 342 -17.66 4.03 4.01
N VAL A 343 -17.74 5.21 3.39
CA VAL A 343 -16.66 6.22 3.41
C VAL A 343 -17.02 7.36 4.36
N GLU A 344 -16.00 7.91 5.00
CA GLU A 344 -16.13 9.08 5.88
C GLU A 344 -15.55 10.30 5.18
N VAL A 345 -16.35 11.36 5.07
CA VAL A 345 -15.93 12.68 4.57
C VAL A 345 -16.40 13.72 5.57
N ALA A 346 -15.46 14.47 6.16
CA ALA A 346 -15.77 15.49 7.17
C ALA A 346 -16.69 14.98 8.30
N TYR A 347 -16.40 13.79 8.86
CA TYR A 347 -17.17 13.14 9.93
C TYR A 347 -18.60 12.72 9.55
N ARG A 348 -18.96 12.77 8.26
CA ARG A 348 -20.23 12.27 7.73
C ARG A 348 -20.01 10.97 6.95
N GLN A 349 -20.90 10.01 7.15
CA GLN A 349 -20.87 8.72 6.48
C GLN A 349 -21.62 8.78 5.16
N TYR A 350 -21.04 8.18 4.12
CA TYR A 350 -21.70 7.97 2.84
C TYR A 350 -21.53 6.51 2.42
N GLY A 351 -22.61 5.88 1.97
CA GLY A 351 -22.51 4.64 1.22
C GLY A 351 -21.95 4.93 -0.16
N GLU A 352 -20.83 4.32 -0.51
CA GLU A 352 -20.28 4.32 -1.86
C GLU A 352 -20.13 2.87 -2.33
N ALA A 353 -20.51 2.58 -3.57
CA ALA A 353 -20.06 1.36 -4.21
C ALA A 353 -18.51 1.41 -4.29
N PRO A 354 -17.78 0.29 -4.07
CA PRO A 354 -16.40 0.18 -4.45
C PRO A 354 -16.24 0.56 -5.93
N LYS A 355 -15.00 0.86 -6.33
CA LYS A 355 -14.69 0.92 -7.77
C LYS A 355 -15.23 -0.35 -8.42
N ALA A 356 -15.87 -0.24 -9.59
CA ALA A 356 -16.58 -1.35 -10.24
C ALA A 356 -15.74 -2.65 -10.34
N GLU A 357 -14.42 -2.53 -10.47
CA GLU A 357 -13.44 -3.62 -10.49
C GLU A 357 -13.12 -4.26 -9.12
N SER A 358 -13.73 -3.79 -8.02
CA SER A 358 -13.44 -4.23 -6.64
C SER A 358 -14.62 -4.95 -5.95
N VAL A 359 -15.76 -5.09 -6.64
CA VAL A 359 -16.87 -5.96 -6.20
C VAL A 359 -16.39 -7.40 -6.28
N ARG A 360 -16.60 -8.17 -5.20
CA ARG A 360 -16.09 -9.55 -5.11
C ARG A 360 -16.90 -10.39 -4.15
N THR A 361 -16.91 -11.69 -4.41
CA THR A 361 -17.48 -12.69 -3.51
C THR A 361 -16.34 -13.46 -2.84
N ASN A 362 -16.38 -13.51 -1.51
CA ASN A 362 -15.46 -14.28 -0.70
C ASN A 362 -16.17 -15.53 -0.21
N TRP A 363 -15.63 -16.69 -0.57
CA TRP A 363 -16.06 -17.98 -0.05
C TRP A 363 -15.57 -18.17 1.38
N LEU A 364 -16.39 -18.84 2.19
CA LEU A 364 -16.19 -19.05 3.61
C LEU A 364 -15.88 -20.53 3.88
N SER A 365 -15.04 -20.82 4.87
CA SER A 365 -14.95 -22.18 5.41
C SER A 365 -16.18 -22.49 6.26
N LEU A 366 -16.41 -23.77 6.54
CA LEU A 366 -17.51 -24.21 7.42
C LEU A 366 -17.43 -23.51 8.79
N GLU A 367 -16.25 -23.49 9.40
CA GLU A 367 -16.00 -22.81 10.67
C GLU A 367 -16.30 -21.31 10.61
N HIS A 368 -15.96 -20.63 9.52
CA HIS A 368 -16.30 -19.21 9.35
C HIS A 368 -17.82 -19.02 9.23
N GLY A 369 -18.50 -19.91 8.51
CA GLY A 369 -19.97 -19.98 8.48
C GLY A 369 -20.56 -20.09 9.88
N GLU A 370 -20.10 -21.04 10.69
CA GLU A 370 -20.55 -21.24 12.08
C GLU A 370 -20.32 -20.02 12.96
N VAL A 371 -19.18 -19.33 12.81
CA VAL A 371 -18.89 -18.07 13.51
C VAL A 371 -19.89 -16.98 13.14
N LEU A 372 -20.30 -16.88 11.88
CA LEU A 372 -21.32 -15.92 11.43
C LEU A 372 -22.74 -16.33 11.86
N SER A 373 -23.07 -17.62 11.86
CA SER A 373 -24.36 -18.12 12.36
C SER A 373 -24.55 -17.80 13.84
N ARG A 374 -23.54 -18.07 14.68
CA ARG A 374 -23.56 -17.69 16.11
C ARG A 374 -23.75 -16.19 16.32
N TRP A 375 -23.16 -15.39 15.43
CA TRP A 375 -23.35 -13.94 15.46
C TRP A 375 -24.77 -13.53 15.04
N GLN A 376 -25.34 -14.15 14.01
CA GLN A 376 -26.72 -13.91 13.57
C GLN A 376 -27.71 -14.21 14.70
N GLU A 377 -27.55 -15.34 15.39
CA GLU A 377 -28.37 -15.73 16.54
C GLU A 377 -28.24 -14.72 17.70
N ARG A 378 -27.01 -14.30 18.01
CA ARG A 378 -26.77 -13.28 19.04
C ARG A 378 -27.45 -11.96 18.70
N GLN A 379 -27.28 -11.47 17.47
CA GLN A 379 -27.92 -10.24 17.02
C GLN A 379 -29.45 -10.36 17.05
N GLY A 380 -30.00 -11.55 16.75
CA GLY A 380 -31.43 -11.84 16.89
C GLY A 380 -31.92 -11.70 18.34
N LYS A 381 -31.18 -12.24 19.31
CA LYS A 381 -31.49 -12.08 20.74
C LYS A 381 -31.40 -10.62 21.18
N GLU A 382 -30.34 -9.91 20.79
CA GLU A 382 -30.19 -8.48 21.08
C GLU A 382 -31.36 -7.68 20.48
N ARG A 383 -31.77 -7.98 19.25
CA ARG A 383 -32.97 -7.37 18.63
C ARG A 383 -34.23 -7.58 19.47
N GLU A 384 -34.48 -8.80 19.95
CA GLU A 384 -35.63 -9.09 20.80
C GLU A 384 -35.57 -8.34 22.14
N GLU A 385 -34.40 -8.31 22.77
CA GLU A 385 -34.16 -7.58 24.03
C GLU A 385 -34.41 -6.08 23.88
N TRP A 386 -33.90 -5.47 22.81
CA TRP A 386 -34.01 -4.02 22.55
C TRP A 386 -35.34 -3.61 21.91
N ALA A 387 -36.05 -4.54 21.24
CA ALA A 387 -37.41 -4.30 20.75
C ALA A 387 -38.39 -4.08 21.93
N GLY A 388 -38.15 -4.71 23.08
CA GLY A 388 -38.94 -4.50 24.30
C GLY A 388 -38.90 -3.07 24.86
N VAL A 389 -37.96 -2.24 24.41
CA VAL A 389 -37.80 -0.83 24.83
C VAL A 389 -37.86 0.16 23.65
N ASP A 390 -38.32 -0.28 22.47
CA ASP A 390 -38.47 0.52 21.24
C ASP A 390 -37.20 1.33 20.87
N ALA A 391 -36.02 0.74 21.10
CA ALA A 391 -34.73 1.38 20.89
C ALA A 391 -33.84 0.66 19.86
N TRP A 392 -34.37 -0.40 19.23
CA TRP A 392 -33.68 -1.11 18.15
C TRP A 392 -33.71 -0.31 16.85
N VAL A 393 -32.55 -0.19 16.19
CA VAL A 393 -32.40 0.47 14.90
C VAL A 393 -32.19 -0.57 13.80
N GLU A 394 -33.12 -0.61 12.84
CA GLU A 394 -32.96 -1.48 11.68
C GLU A 394 -31.95 -0.91 10.68
N SER A 395 -30.75 -1.47 10.65
CA SER A 395 -29.67 -1.03 9.76
C SER A 395 -29.37 -2.00 8.61
N ASP A 396 -29.96 -3.20 8.61
CA ASP A 396 -29.69 -4.33 7.72
C ASP A 396 -28.22 -4.81 7.70
N ARG A 397 -27.34 -4.22 8.53
CA ARG A 397 -25.91 -4.55 8.56
C ARG A 397 -25.65 -5.84 9.30
N VAL A 398 -24.68 -6.60 8.79
CA VAL A 398 -24.19 -7.80 9.46
C VAL A 398 -23.67 -7.44 10.85
N TRP A 399 -22.75 -6.47 10.95
CA TRP A 399 -22.22 -6.04 12.24
C TRP A 399 -22.77 -4.68 12.67
N THR A 400 -23.28 -4.64 13.90
CA THR A 400 -24.00 -3.50 14.48
C THR A 400 -23.58 -3.27 15.92
N HIS A 401 -23.95 -2.14 16.50
CA HIS A 401 -24.01 -1.95 17.95
C HIS A 401 -25.12 -2.80 18.56
N GLU A 402 -25.15 -2.92 19.89
CA GLU A 402 -26.15 -3.76 20.62
C GLU A 402 -27.60 -3.31 20.36
N ASN A 403 -27.78 -2.03 20.03
CA ASN A 403 -29.06 -1.43 19.66
C ASN A 403 -29.37 -1.50 18.15
N GLY A 404 -28.59 -2.25 17.35
CA GLY A 404 -28.80 -2.39 15.91
C GLY A 404 -28.20 -1.27 15.04
N GLU A 405 -27.67 -0.19 15.63
CA GLU A 405 -27.05 0.89 14.86
C GLU A 405 -25.82 0.41 14.09
N ALA A 406 -25.62 0.95 12.89
CA ALA A 406 -24.47 0.61 12.05
C ALA A 406 -23.14 1.05 12.69
N LEU A 407 -22.12 0.20 12.60
CA LEU A 407 -20.80 0.51 13.14
C LEU A 407 -20.12 1.65 12.38
N HIS A 408 -19.63 2.65 13.11
CA HIS A 408 -18.81 3.71 12.53
C HIS A 408 -17.39 3.20 12.20
N PRO A 409 -16.83 3.43 10.99
CA PRO A 409 -15.49 2.95 10.62
C PRO A 409 -14.38 3.34 11.62
N ASP A 410 -14.32 4.61 12.03
CA ASP A 410 -13.37 5.06 13.06
C ASP A 410 -13.53 4.33 14.40
N TRP A 411 -14.77 4.04 14.82
CA TRP A 411 -15.02 3.28 16.04
C TRP A 411 -14.43 1.87 15.97
N VAL A 412 -14.60 1.18 14.83
CA VAL A 412 -14.01 -0.15 14.60
C VAL A 412 -12.49 -0.10 14.71
N SER A 413 -11.84 0.93 14.14
CA SER A 413 -10.38 1.09 14.23
C SER A 413 -9.91 1.33 15.67
N ARG A 414 -10.63 2.17 16.43
CA ARG A 414 -10.31 2.45 17.83
C ARG A 414 -10.53 1.23 18.72
N ARG A 415 -11.65 0.51 18.53
CA ARG A 415 -11.92 -0.74 19.25
C ARG A 415 -10.85 -1.78 18.99
N PHE A 416 -10.49 -2.00 17.73
CA PHE A 416 -9.42 -2.94 17.38
C PHE A 416 -8.10 -2.58 18.05
N LYS A 417 -7.69 -1.30 17.96
CA LYS A 417 -6.48 -0.83 18.65
C LYS A 417 -6.51 -1.13 20.14
N ARG A 418 -7.66 -0.93 20.79
CA ARG A 418 -7.83 -1.21 22.22
C ARG A 418 -7.74 -2.71 22.53
N LEU A 419 -8.32 -3.56 21.69
CA LEU A 419 -8.25 -5.02 21.85
C LEU A 419 -6.81 -5.53 21.73
N VAL A 420 -6.04 -5.00 20.76
CA VAL A 420 -4.60 -5.31 20.62
C VAL A 420 -3.79 -4.87 21.85
N GLU A 421 -4.10 -3.70 22.41
CA GLU A 421 -3.45 -3.24 23.65
C GLU A 421 -3.78 -4.15 24.84
N LEU A 422 -5.02 -4.63 24.93
CA LEU A 422 -5.49 -5.47 26.03
C LEU A 422 -5.00 -6.93 25.93
N SER A 423 -4.79 -7.45 24.73
CA SER A 423 -4.28 -8.81 24.52
C SER A 423 -2.80 -8.95 24.90
N GLY A 424 -2.07 -7.84 25.07
CA GLY A 424 -0.62 -7.84 25.32
C GLY A 424 0.24 -8.25 24.12
N LEU A 425 -0.38 -8.47 22.96
CA LEU A 425 0.31 -8.79 21.72
C LEU A 425 1.03 -7.57 21.13
N PRO A 426 2.07 -7.80 20.30
CA PRO A 426 2.76 -6.71 19.66
C PRO A 426 1.82 -5.93 18.72
N PRO A 427 1.98 -4.61 18.60
CA PRO A 427 0.97 -3.75 17.99
C PRO A 427 0.90 -3.91 16.47
N VAL A 428 -0.33 -4.09 15.97
CA VAL A 428 -0.69 -4.06 14.55
C VAL A 428 -1.88 -3.12 14.33
N ARG A 429 -2.06 -2.60 13.11
CA ARG A 429 -3.21 -1.76 12.74
C ARG A 429 -4.32 -2.63 12.15
N LEU A 430 -5.55 -2.13 12.15
CA LEU A 430 -6.68 -2.84 11.54
C LEU A 430 -6.42 -3.18 10.06
N HIS A 431 -5.79 -2.26 9.31
CA HIS A 431 -5.45 -2.52 7.91
C HIS A 431 -4.35 -3.57 7.76
N ASP A 432 -3.53 -3.79 8.79
CA ASP A 432 -2.49 -4.82 8.76
C ASP A 432 -3.09 -6.24 8.83
N LEU A 433 -4.33 -6.40 9.32
CA LEU A 433 -5.06 -7.67 9.24
C LEU A 433 -5.28 -8.13 7.80
N ARG A 434 -5.38 -7.19 6.84
CA ARG A 434 -5.43 -7.52 5.42
C ARG A 434 -4.12 -8.12 4.93
N HIS A 435 -2.99 -7.65 5.45
CA HIS A 435 -1.69 -8.25 5.17
C HIS A 435 -1.58 -9.62 5.85
N ILE A 436 -2.04 -9.77 7.10
CA ILE A 436 -2.12 -11.06 7.79
C ILE A 436 -2.95 -12.06 6.98
N SER A 437 -4.14 -11.69 6.52
CA SER A 437 -5.01 -12.54 5.69
C SER A 437 -4.29 -13.08 4.45
N ALA A 438 -3.54 -12.21 3.77
CA ALA A 438 -2.76 -12.59 2.60
C ALA A 438 -1.61 -13.55 2.98
N THR A 439 -0.86 -13.21 4.03
CA THR A 439 0.26 -14.01 4.53
C THR A 439 -0.19 -15.42 4.93
N LEU A 440 -1.28 -15.55 5.69
CA LEU A 440 -1.85 -16.84 6.08
C LEU A 440 -2.26 -17.69 4.87
N SER A 441 -2.84 -17.05 3.85
CA SER A 441 -3.23 -17.76 2.63
C SER A 441 -2.03 -18.22 1.80
N LEU A 442 -0.98 -17.42 1.73
CA LEU A 442 0.26 -17.81 1.02
C LEU A 442 1.02 -18.91 1.77
N LEU A 443 0.99 -18.88 3.11
CA LEU A 443 1.48 -19.98 3.95
C LEU A 443 0.80 -21.30 3.66
N ALA A 444 -0.53 -21.25 3.51
CA ALA A 444 -1.33 -22.39 3.11
C ALA A 444 -1.07 -22.82 1.64
N LYS A 445 -0.08 -22.21 0.97
CA LYS A 445 0.34 -22.47 -0.41
C LYS A 445 -0.75 -22.17 -1.44
N ASN A 446 -1.71 -21.31 -1.11
CA ASN A 446 -2.71 -20.87 -2.07
C ASN A 446 -2.08 -19.98 -3.13
N ASP A 447 -2.58 -20.10 -4.37
CA ASP A 447 -2.09 -19.31 -5.50
C ASP A 447 -2.28 -17.80 -5.28
N ILE A 448 -1.26 -17.02 -5.63
CA ILE A 448 -1.24 -15.57 -5.44
C ILE A 448 -2.39 -14.85 -6.17
N LYS A 449 -2.88 -15.40 -7.28
CA LYS A 449 -4.03 -14.87 -8.03
C LYS A 449 -5.32 -15.04 -7.25
N VAL A 450 -5.51 -16.18 -6.59
CA VAL A 450 -6.67 -16.43 -5.71
C VAL A 450 -6.65 -15.44 -4.54
N VAL A 451 -5.48 -15.23 -3.93
CA VAL A 451 -5.29 -14.22 -2.87
C VAL A 451 -5.61 -12.82 -3.37
N GLN A 452 -5.14 -12.45 -4.57
CA GLN A 452 -5.40 -11.14 -5.17
C GLN A 452 -6.90 -10.89 -5.37
N GLU A 453 -7.62 -11.88 -5.90
CA GLU A 453 -9.06 -11.80 -6.18
C GLU A 453 -9.88 -11.65 -4.90
N ARG A 454 -9.62 -12.50 -3.90
CA ARG A 454 -10.24 -12.42 -2.56
C ARG A 454 -10.04 -11.06 -1.88
N LEU A 455 -8.88 -10.44 -2.09
CA LEU A 455 -8.60 -9.10 -1.55
C LEU A 455 -9.24 -7.99 -2.40
N GLY A 456 -9.49 -8.18 -3.69
CA GLY A 456 -9.97 -7.13 -4.60
C GLY A 456 -8.88 -6.10 -4.93
N HIS A 457 -7.68 -6.59 -5.28
CA HIS A 457 -6.60 -5.76 -5.84
C HIS A 457 -6.73 -5.65 -7.36
N SER A 458 -6.84 -4.43 -7.88
CA SER A 458 -6.92 -4.16 -9.32
C SER A 458 -5.60 -4.40 -10.08
N SER A 459 -4.46 -4.52 -9.39
CA SER A 459 -3.16 -4.81 -10.02
C SER A 459 -2.41 -5.94 -9.30
N ARG A 460 -1.80 -6.84 -10.10
CA ARG A 460 -0.92 -7.94 -9.65
C ARG A 460 0.31 -7.43 -8.88
N GLN A 461 0.86 -6.29 -9.31
CA GLN A 461 2.06 -5.70 -8.72
C GLN A 461 1.85 -5.29 -7.25
N ILE A 462 0.61 -4.97 -6.87
CA ILE A 462 0.25 -4.67 -5.47
C ILE A 462 0.36 -5.93 -4.60
N THR A 463 0.07 -7.12 -5.13
CA THR A 463 0.07 -8.36 -4.37
C THR A 463 1.49 -8.93 -4.23
N SER A 464 2.27 -8.99 -5.33
CA SER A 464 3.64 -9.53 -5.26
C SER A 464 4.54 -8.71 -4.33
N ASP A 465 4.65 -7.40 -4.54
CA ASP A 465 5.57 -6.52 -3.80
C ASP A 465 5.23 -6.40 -2.30
N THR A 466 3.99 -6.72 -1.92
CA THR A 466 3.50 -6.62 -0.54
C THR A 466 3.78 -7.90 0.26
N TYR A 467 3.88 -9.07 -0.40
CA TYR A 467 3.85 -10.37 0.29
C TYR A 467 5.09 -11.25 0.10
N THR A 468 6.09 -10.83 -0.68
CA THR A 468 7.33 -11.61 -0.86
C THR A 468 8.17 -11.72 0.42
N SER A 469 8.02 -10.81 1.39
CA SER A 469 8.91 -10.74 2.57
C SER A 469 8.38 -11.37 3.84
N VAL A 470 7.19 -12.00 3.81
CA VAL A 470 6.39 -12.06 5.03
C VAL A 470 6.57 -13.26 5.92
N LEU A 471 7.46 -14.24 5.71
CA LEU A 471 7.75 -15.22 6.78
C LEU A 471 9.15 -15.86 6.69
N PRO A 472 9.91 -15.88 7.81
CA PRO A 472 11.20 -16.57 7.90
C PRO A 472 11.13 -18.05 7.54
N GLU A 473 10.04 -18.76 7.83
CA GLU A 473 9.90 -20.19 7.52
C GLU A 473 9.84 -20.49 6.03
N MET A 474 9.11 -19.67 5.26
CA MET A 474 9.13 -19.77 3.79
C MET A 474 10.52 -19.44 3.25
N MET A 475 11.20 -18.44 3.80
CA MET A 475 12.56 -18.08 3.37
C MET A 475 13.58 -19.16 3.75
N ARG A 476 13.42 -19.83 4.90
CA ARG A 476 14.22 -20.99 5.29
C ARG A 476 13.95 -22.15 4.34
N THR A 477 12.69 -22.51 4.13
CA THR A 477 12.31 -23.60 3.21
C THR A 477 12.82 -23.34 1.78
N GLU A 478 12.76 -22.10 1.31
CA GLU A 478 13.31 -21.70 0.02
C GLU A 478 14.84 -21.84 0.00
N ALA A 479 15.54 -21.38 1.05
CA ALA A 479 16.98 -21.55 1.17
C ALA A 479 17.38 -23.04 1.19
N GLU A 480 16.71 -23.87 1.99
CA GLU A 480 16.91 -25.33 2.04
C GLU A 480 16.61 -25.98 0.68
N SER A 481 15.53 -25.59 0.01
CA SER A 481 15.19 -26.12 -1.32
C SER A 481 16.24 -25.76 -2.36
N THR A 482 16.84 -24.57 -2.26
CA THR A 482 17.92 -24.11 -3.14
C THR A 482 19.21 -24.90 -2.89
N LEU A 483 19.50 -25.26 -1.64
CA LEU A 483 20.60 -26.19 -1.32
C LEU A 483 20.36 -27.57 -1.92
N SER A 484 19.13 -28.09 -1.84
CA SER A 484 18.79 -29.45 -2.30
C SER A 484 18.97 -29.70 -3.81
N VAL A 485 18.96 -28.64 -4.63
CA VAL A 485 19.11 -28.74 -6.10
C VAL A 485 20.56 -28.60 -6.57
N VAL A 486 21.50 -28.30 -5.67
CA VAL A 486 22.92 -28.22 -5.99
C VAL A 486 23.58 -29.56 -5.66
N PRO A 487 23.87 -30.42 -6.65
CA PRO A 487 24.49 -31.72 -6.38
C PRO A 487 25.87 -31.52 -5.75
N ARG A 488 26.08 -32.12 -4.57
CA ARG A 488 27.38 -32.19 -3.90
C ARG A 488 27.96 -33.58 -4.08
N GLU A 489 29.26 -33.63 -4.36
CA GLU A 489 29.97 -34.90 -4.38
C GLU A 489 30.16 -35.37 -2.94
N VAL A 490 29.35 -36.34 -2.53
CA VAL A 490 29.47 -36.99 -1.22
C VAL A 490 30.23 -38.28 -1.39
N THR A 491 31.36 -38.39 -0.69
CA THR A 491 32.17 -39.60 -0.63
C THR A 491 31.78 -40.41 0.61
N TYR A 492 31.65 -41.72 0.43
CA TYR A 492 31.42 -42.67 1.50
C TYR A 492 32.17 -43.96 1.18
N ASP A 493 32.49 -44.71 2.22
CA ASP A 493 33.15 -46.00 2.19
C ASP A 493 32.17 -47.06 2.69
N VAL A 494 31.87 -48.06 1.85
CA VAL A 494 30.91 -49.11 2.20
C VAL A 494 31.57 -50.06 3.19
N GLN A 495 31.01 -50.15 4.40
CA GLN A 495 31.49 -51.06 5.45
C GLN A 495 30.76 -52.41 5.37
N GLN A 496 29.46 -52.37 5.04
CA GLN A 496 28.63 -53.53 4.77
C GLN A 496 27.75 -53.19 3.57
N GLU A 497 27.79 -54.04 2.54
CA GLU A 497 26.94 -53.86 1.36
C GLU A 497 25.47 -53.81 1.74
N LEU A 498 24.72 -52.95 1.05
CA LEU A 498 23.27 -52.87 1.26
C LEU A 498 22.64 -54.11 0.61
N GLU A 499 21.87 -54.86 1.38
CA GLU A 499 21.08 -55.99 0.91
C GLU A 499 19.63 -55.85 1.41
N ILE A 500 18.71 -55.65 0.48
CA ILE A 500 17.26 -55.59 0.77
C ILE A 500 16.69 -56.95 0.38
N SER A 501 16.59 -57.85 1.36
CA SER A 501 16.07 -59.20 1.16
C SER A 501 14.55 -59.22 0.99
N ASP A 502 14.00 -60.35 0.55
CA ASP A 502 12.56 -60.52 0.33
C ASP A 502 11.74 -60.25 1.61
N GLU A 503 12.29 -60.56 2.79
CA GLU A 503 11.65 -60.37 4.09
C GLU A 503 11.52 -58.88 4.49
N ALA A 504 12.25 -57.98 3.83
CA ALA A 504 12.15 -56.54 4.07
C ALA A 504 10.90 -55.91 3.41
N PHE A 505 10.27 -56.63 2.47
CA PHE A 505 9.09 -56.15 1.75
C PHE A 505 7.79 -56.54 2.46
N GLN A 506 6.88 -55.58 2.62
CA GLN A 506 5.50 -55.82 3.04
C GLN A 506 4.61 -55.62 1.81
N GLY A 507 4.25 -56.73 1.15
CA GLY A 507 3.71 -56.69 -0.21
C GLY A 507 4.80 -56.29 -1.20
N ASP A 508 4.53 -55.29 -2.03
CA ASP A 508 5.47 -54.85 -3.08
C ASP A 508 6.39 -53.69 -2.66
N VAL A 509 6.27 -53.23 -1.40
CA VAL A 509 7.01 -52.07 -0.88
C VAL A 509 7.81 -52.43 0.36
N ALA A 510 9.09 -52.08 0.36
CA ALA A 510 9.96 -52.08 1.53
C ALA A 510 10.07 -50.66 2.10
N VAL A 511 10.03 -50.55 3.42
CA VAL A 511 10.27 -49.28 4.14
C VAL A 511 11.61 -49.38 4.86
N ILE A 512 12.56 -48.55 4.46
CA ILE A 512 13.93 -48.56 4.99
C ILE A 512 14.22 -47.23 5.69
N PHE A 513 14.83 -47.32 6.86
CA PHE A 513 15.30 -46.18 7.63
C PHE A 513 16.83 -46.15 7.61
N ALA A 514 17.41 -45.01 7.23
CA ALA A 514 18.84 -44.77 7.36
C ALA A 514 19.10 -44.01 8.67
N HIS A 515 19.87 -44.59 9.57
CA HIS A 515 20.23 -44.02 10.87
C HIS A 515 21.71 -43.62 10.86
N GLY A 516 22.01 -42.41 11.33
CA GLY A 516 23.38 -41.91 11.40
C GLY A 516 23.85 -41.74 12.82
N SER A 517 25.00 -42.31 13.15
CA SER A 517 25.68 -42.08 14.42
C SER A 517 27.06 -41.47 14.18
N ARG A 518 27.48 -40.58 15.08
CA ARG A 518 28.80 -39.95 15.00
C ARG A 518 29.81 -40.81 15.74
N ALA A 519 30.81 -41.35 15.03
CA ALA A 519 31.82 -42.21 15.62
C ALA A 519 32.90 -41.41 16.38
N THR A 520 33.73 -40.63 15.66
CA THR A 520 34.75 -39.72 16.23
C THR A 520 35.09 -38.60 15.22
N GLY A 521 35.33 -37.38 15.71
CA GLY A 521 35.61 -36.22 14.85
C GLY A 521 34.46 -35.89 13.89
N ASN A 522 34.76 -35.76 12.59
CA ASN A 522 33.78 -35.52 11.51
C ASN A 522 33.34 -36.81 10.80
N THR A 523 33.60 -37.97 11.41
CA THR A 523 33.26 -39.27 10.82
C THR A 523 31.88 -39.72 11.28
N TRP A 524 31.04 -40.06 10.31
CA TRP A 524 29.70 -40.60 10.50
C TRP A 524 29.64 -42.04 10.03
N VAL A 525 28.89 -42.86 10.76
CA VAL A 525 28.48 -44.20 10.35
C VAL A 525 26.98 -44.14 10.11
N VAL A 526 26.57 -44.58 8.92
CA VAL A 526 25.15 -44.62 8.52
C VAL A 526 24.76 -46.06 8.25
N GLY A 527 23.76 -46.53 8.98
CA GLY A 527 23.22 -47.88 8.86
C GLY A 527 21.79 -47.87 8.33
N ALA A 528 21.45 -48.84 7.46
CA ALA A 528 20.09 -49.02 6.92
C ALA A 528 19.38 -50.19 7.62
N GLN A 529 18.12 -50.01 8.03
CA GLN A 529 17.31 -51.05 8.67
C GLN A 529 15.80 -50.85 8.41
N THR A 530 14.99 -51.91 8.49
CA THR A 530 13.53 -51.83 8.35
C THR A 530 12.81 -51.31 9.60
N GLY A 531 13.52 -51.24 10.73
CA GLY A 531 13.02 -50.67 11.98
C GLY A 531 14.08 -50.65 13.07
N PRO A 532 13.83 -49.96 14.21
CA PRO A 532 14.83 -49.72 15.27
C PRO A 532 15.40 -50.97 15.97
N GLN A 533 14.75 -52.12 15.82
CA GLN A 533 15.15 -53.41 16.42
C GLN A 533 15.38 -54.50 15.37
N CYS A 534 15.42 -54.12 14.09
CA CYS A 534 15.65 -55.03 12.99
C CYS A 534 17.16 -55.14 12.69
N PRO A 535 17.63 -56.24 12.10
CA PRO A 535 19.03 -56.37 11.70
C PRO A 535 19.40 -55.30 10.66
N LEU A 536 20.69 -54.97 10.64
CA LEU A 536 21.24 -54.02 9.69
C LEU A 536 21.27 -54.62 8.28
N LEU A 537 20.67 -53.91 7.33
CA LEU A 537 20.68 -54.26 5.91
C LEU A 537 21.97 -53.85 5.22
N GLY A 538 22.69 -52.87 5.77
CA GLY A 538 23.97 -52.38 5.25
C GLY A 538 24.49 -51.20 6.05
N GLU A 539 25.76 -50.85 5.82
CA GLU A 539 26.45 -49.77 6.54
C GLU A 539 27.45 -49.05 5.64
N ILE A 540 27.46 -47.71 5.74
CA ILE A 540 28.50 -46.86 5.13
C ILE A 540 29.17 -45.98 6.19
N ARG A 541 30.41 -45.61 5.91
CA ARG A 541 31.15 -44.59 6.64
C ARG A 541 31.38 -43.38 5.76
N THR A 542 31.18 -42.18 6.29
CA THR A 542 31.43 -40.94 5.54
C THR A 542 32.11 -39.90 6.43
N VAL A 543 32.87 -38.99 5.82
CA VAL A 543 33.58 -37.92 6.53
C VAL A 543 33.04 -36.57 6.06
N GLY A 544 32.36 -35.86 6.94
CA GLY A 544 31.81 -34.55 6.61
C GLY A 544 31.25 -33.77 7.79
N ARG A 545 30.83 -32.54 7.51
CA ARG A 545 30.37 -31.62 8.55
C ARG A 545 28.89 -31.85 8.83
N GLY A 546 28.61 -32.39 10.01
CA GLY A 546 27.24 -32.46 10.53
C GLY A 546 26.38 -33.56 9.90
N GLN A 547 25.13 -33.58 10.35
CA GLN A 547 24.16 -34.64 10.08
C GLN A 547 23.62 -34.61 8.64
N GLU A 548 23.54 -33.42 8.02
CA GLU A 548 23.13 -33.25 6.62
C GLU A 548 24.05 -34.02 5.67
N HIS A 549 25.36 -34.01 5.91
CA HIS A 549 26.32 -34.78 5.11
C HIS A 549 26.09 -36.29 5.23
N ALA A 550 25.74 -36.78 6.43
CA ALA A 550 25.39 -38.17 6.64
C ALA A 550 24.08 -38.55 5.93
N ALA A 551 23.10 -37.64 5.90
CA ALA A 551 21.85 -37.84 5.16
C ALA A 551 22.08 -37.87 3.64
N ASP A 552 22.90 -36.97 3.09
CA ASP A 552 23.24 -36.96 1.67
C ASP A 552 24.03 -38.22 1.27
N ALA A 553 24.94 -38.69 2.13
CA ALA A 553 25.66 -39.95 1.92
C ALA A 553 24.70 -41.14 1.88
N ALA A 554 23.74 -41.19 2.81
CA ALA A 554 22.69 -42.20 2.85
C ALA A 554 21.83 -42.17 1.59
N LEU A 555 21.44 -40.98 1.14
CA LEU A 555 20.65 -40.76 -0.07
C LEU A 555 21.37 -41.28 -1.31
N LYS A 556 22.64 -40.92 -1.47
CA LYS A 556 23.47 -41.36 -2.61
C LYS A 556 23.66 -42.88 -2.59
N TRP A 557 23.97 -43.45 -1.43
CA TRP A 557 24.17 -44.88 -1.26
C TRP A 557 22.93 -45.73 -1.56
N VAL A 558 21.77 -45.40 -0.99
CA VAL A 558 20.52 -46.14 -1.23
C VAL A 558 20.05 -45.96 -2.68
N ARG A 559 20.18 -44.75 -3.27
CA ARG A 559 19.89 -44.54 -4.70
C ARG A 559 20.77 -45.38 -5.62
N GLY A 560 22.07 -45.47 -5.32
CA GLY A 560 22.99 -46.32 -6.07
C GLY A 560 22.56 -47.78 -6.04
N HIS A 561 22.29 -48.32 -4.84
CA HIS A 561 21.81 -49.69 -4.68
C HIS A 561 20.51 -49.98 -5.46
N CYS A 562 19.52 -49.07 -5.38
CA CYS A 562 18.25 -49.24 -6.11
C CYS A 562 18.46 -49.18 -7.63
N ALA A 563 19.29 -48.26 -8.12
CA ALA A 563 19.60 -48.14 -9.54
C ALA A 563 20.29 -49.40 -10.08
N ASP A 564 21.25 -49.96 -9.33
CA ASP A 564 21.99 -51.17 -9.72
C ASP A 564 21.13 -52.44 -9.76
N ARG A 565 20.00 -52.45 -9.03
CA ARG A 565 19.08 -53.59 -8.90
C ARG A 565 17.70 -53.35 -9.51
N GLU A 566 17.56 -52.30 -10.32
CA GLU A 566 16.32 -51.92 -11.00
C GLU A 566 15.10 -51.75 -10.06
N MET A 567 15.35 -51.33 -8.81
CA MET A 567 14.29 -51.03 -7.83
C MET A 567 13.83 -49.57 -7.94
N GLU A 568 12.54 -49.31 -7.78
CA GLU A 568 11.99 -47.95 -7.84
C GLU A 568 11.87 -47.32 -6.44
N ILE A 569 12.41 -46.11 -6.25
CA ILE A 569 12.19 -45.35 -5.03
C ILE A 569 10.93 -44.50 -5.18
N LEU A 570 9.84 -44.92 -4.55
CA LEU A 570 8.54 -44.25 -4.60
C LEU A 570 8.54 -42.91 -3.86
N ARG A 571 9.22 -42.85 -2.70
CA ARG A 571 9.22 -41.69 -1.83
C ARG A 571 10.43 -41.67 -0.90
N ILE A 572 10.91 -40.47 -0.62
CA ILE A 572 11.95 -40.21 0.39
C ILE A 572 11.42 -39.15 1.35
N GLN A 573 11.57 -39.38 2.65
CA GLN A 573 11.27 -38.40 3.69
C GLN A 573 12.56 -38.07 4.43
N ASN A 574 12.91 -36.77 4.47
CA ASN A 574 13.96 -36.31 5.36
C ASN A 574 13.38 -36.10 6.77
N LEU A 575 13.96 -36.79 7.74
CA LEU A 575 13.55 -36.80 9.14
C LEU A 575 14.54 -36.04 10.04
N SER A 576 15.66 -35.55 9.49
CA SER A 576 16.70 -34.83 10.24
C SER A 576 16.17 -33.58 10.96
N ASP A 577 15.13 -32.96 10.41
CA ASP A 577 14.64 -31.65 10.86
C ASP A 577 13.42 -31.76 11.77
N GLN A 578 12.89 -32.96 11.98
CA GLN A 578 11.67 -33.19 12.77
C GLN A 578 11.93 -33.33 14.28
N TYR A 579 13.20 -33.41 14.70
CA TYR A 579 13.59 -33.62 16.09
C TYR A 579 14.58 -32.55 16.60
N PRO A 580 14.58 -32.21 17.90
CA PRO A 580 15.60 -31.37 18.54
C PRO A 580 17.03 -31.91 18.38
N GLU A 581 18.04 -31.03 18.27
CA GLU A 581 19.44 -31.37 17.94
C GLU A 581 20.07 -32.40 18.90
N ASP A 582 19.70 -32.35 20.17
CA ASP A 582 20.12 -33.28 21.24
C ASP A 582 19.58 -34.71 21.06
N GLN A 583 18.46 -34.86 20.36
CA GLN A 583 17.78 -36.13 20.15
C GLN A 583 18.14 -36.77 18.81
N ARG A 584 18.50 -35.95 17.81
CA ARG A 584 18.80 -36.36 16.44
C ARG A 584 19.79 -37.53 16.26
N PRO A 585 20.86 -37.69 17.07
CA PRO A 585 21.81 -38.80 16.89
C PRO A 585 21.21 -40.20 17.08
N HIS A 586 20.02 -40.29 17.66
CA HIS A 586 19.33 -41.55 17.97
C HIS A 586 18.14 -41.84 17.04
N PHE A 587 17.79 -40.93 16.13
CA PHE A 587 16.66 -41.06 15.23
C PHE A 587 17.10 -41.26 13.77
N ALA A 588 16.19 -41.78 12.93
CA ALA A 588 16.45 -41.97 11.51
C ALA A 588 16.71 -40.62 10.82
N LEU A 589 17.73 -40.58 9.97
CA LEU A 589 18.03 -39.44 9.09
C LEU A 589 17.03 -39.37 7.94
N LEU A 590 16.85 -40.48 7.24
CA LEU A 590 16.00 -40.59 6.07
C LEU A 590 15.10 -41.83 6.19
N ARG A 591 13.94 -41.75 5.56
CA ARG A 591 13.03 -42.88 5.34
C ARG A 591 12.76 -43.05 3.86
N PHE A 592 12.99 -44.25 3.34
CA PHE A 592 12.82 -44.63 1.95
C PHE A 592 11.64 -45.59 1.80
N PHE A 593 10.86 -45.40 0.75
CA PHE A 593 9.82 -46.32 0.30
C PHE A 593 10.27 -46.87 -1.05
N ILE A 594 10.58 -48.17 -1.11
CA ILE A 594 11.22 -48.80 -2.25
C ILE A 594 10.32 -49.91 -2.77
N ALA A 595 10.01 -49.88 -4.07
CA ALA A 595 9.23 -50.90 -4.74
C ALA A 595 10.14 -51.95 -5.40
N ARG A 596 9.64 -53.19 -5.50
CA ARG A 596 10.29 -54.26 -6.28
C ARG A 596 10.37 -53.89 -7.77
N PRO A 597 11.35 -54.42 -8.52
CA PRO A 597 11.45 -54.21 -9.98
C PRO A 597 10.18 -54.59 -10.75
N ASP A 598 9.42 -55.59 -10.26
CA ASP A 598 8.16 -56.07 -10.85
C ASP A 598 6.90 -55.65 -10.04
N GLY A 599 7.00 -54.63 -9.18
CA GLY A 599 5.90 -54.15 -8.33
C GLY A 599 4.79 -53.39 -9.10
N PRO A 600 3.59 -53.20 -8.51
CA PRO A 600 2.40 -52.76 -9.21
C PRO A 600 2.56 -51.33 -9.72
N ASP A 601 2.23 -51.14 -11.00
CA ASP A 601 2.18 -49.84 -11.69
C ASP A 601 1.51 -48.76 -10.82
N VAL A 602 2.34 -47.88 -10.27
CA VAL A 602 1.98 -46.79 -9.35
C VAL A 602 1.35 -45.59 -10.08
N SER A 603 1.17 -45.66 -11.40
CA SER A 603 0.46 -44.63 -12.18
C SER A 603 -0.98 -44.37 -11.72
N ARG A 604 -1.54 -45.25 -10.89
CA ARG A 604 -2.89 -45.10 -10.30
C ARG A 604 -2.95 -44.45 -8.91
N TRP A 605 -1.80 -44.14 -8.28
CA TRP A 605 -1.75 -43.60 -6.91
C TRP A 605 -1.29 -42.13 -6.84
N GLY A 606 -1.38 -41.39 -7.95
CA GLY A 606 -1.30 -39.93 -7.95
C GLY A 606 -2.64 -39.29 -7.58
N PRO A 607 -2.67 -38.07 -7.00
CA PRO A 607 -3.91 -37.32 -6.84
C PRO A 607 -4.56 -37.16 -8.21
N SER A 608 -5.86 -37.43 -8.31
CA SER A 608 -6.64 -37.32 -9.54
C SER A 608 -6.42 -35.95 -10.20
N ALA A 609 -5.59 -35.89 -11.24
CA ALA A 609 -5.54 -34.75 -12.12
C ALA A 609 -6.89 -34.68 -12.84
N GLY A 610 -7.60 -33.56 -12.68
CA GLY A 610 -8.82 -33.28 -13.42
C GLY A 610 -8.60 -33.40 -14.94
N PRO A 611 -9.66 -33.58 -15.73
CA PRO A 611 -9.54 -34.05 -17.10
C PRO A 611 -8.70 -33.11 -17.96
N SER A 612 -7.52 -33.58 -18.36
CA SER A 612 -6.67 -32.92 -19.34
C SER A 612 -7.34 -32.99 -20.70
N THR A 613 -7.53 -31.83 -21.31
CA THR A 613 -8.03 -31.64 -22.68
C THR A 613 -7.17 -32.41 -23.69
N ARG A 614 -7.85 -33.14 -24.58
CA ARG A 614 -7.29 -33.96 -25.67
C ARG A 614 -6.18 -33.25 -26.48
N PRO A 615 -5.15 -33.98 -26.97
CA PRO A 615 -4.20 -33.45 -27.94
C PRO A 615 -4.86 -33.38 -29.33
N GLY A 616 -4.83 -32.18 -29.93
CA GLY A 616 -5.23 -31.96 -31.31
C GLY A 616 -4.24 -32.60 -32.28
N SER A 617 -4.79 -33.39 -33.21
CA SER A 617 -4.10 -33.98 -34.34
C SER A 617 -3.48 -32.92 -35.26
N SER A 618 -2.18 -33.06 -35.52
CA SER A 618 -1.47 -32.38 -36.59
C SER A 618 -1.96 -32.86 -37.97
N ARG A 619 -2.53 -31.96 -38.78
CA ARG A 619 -2.57 -32.10 -40.24
C ARG A 619 -2.39 -30.74 -40.93
N GLY A 620 -1.32 -30.65 -41.71
CA GLY A 620 -1.36 -30.09 -43.06
C GLY A 620 -1.19 -28.59 -43.21
N HIS A 621 0.03 -28.18 -43.56
CA HIS A 621 0.27 -26.98 -44.36
C HIS A 621 -0.58 -27.00 -45.63
N GLY A 622 -1.31 -25.91 -45.88
CA GLY A 622 -2.09 -25.69 -47.09
C GLY A 622 -2.32 -24.19 -47.30
N ASP A 623 -1.43 -23.59 -48.07
CA ASP A 623 -1.45 -22.25 -48.61
C ASP A 623 -2.74 -21.96 -49.41
N ARG A 624 -3.37 -20.78 -49.22
CA ARG A 624 -4.09 -19.97 -50.26
C ARG A 624 -4.97 -18.84 -49.70
N ARG A 625 -4.52 -17.61 -50.01
CA ARG A 625 -5.26 -16.47 -50.59
C ARG A 625 -6.78 -16.29 -50.35
N SER A 626 -7.10 -15.09 -49.85
CA SER A 626 -8.17 -14.17 -50.27
C SER A 626 -9.64 -14.64 -50.29
N SER A 627 -10.49 -13.99 -49.49
CA SER A 627 -11.56 -13.11 -50.04
C SER A 627 -12.30 -12.33 -48.94
N ARG A 628 -12.44 -11.02 -49.19
CA ARG A 628 -13.42 -10.13 -48.56
C ARG A 628 -14.81 -10.44 -49.12
N ARG A 629 -15.85 -10.46 -48.27
CA ARG A 629 -17.26 -10.09 -48.53
C ARG A 629 -18.03 -10.17 -47.19
N SER A 630 -18.42 -9.05 -46.57
CA SER A 630 -19.66 -8.28 -46.79
C SER A 630 -20.97 -9.03 -46.47
N ARG A 631 -21.69 -8.57 -45.44
CA ARG A 631 -23.16 -8.59 -45.20
C ARG A 631 -23.35 -7.81 -43.89
N LYS A 632 -23.69 -6.52 -43.86
CA LYS A 632 -24.95 -5.79 -44.17
C LYS A 632 -26.20 -6.33 -43.46
N ALA A 633 -26.68 -5.48 -42.53
CA ALA A 633 -28.07 -5.14 -42.19
C ALA A 633 -29.00 -6.23 -41.61
N ALA A 634 -29.32 -6.09 -40.32
CA ALA A 634 -30.60 -5.58 -39.83
C ALA A 634 -30.36 -4.92 -38.46
#